data_AF-A0AAE3R357-F1
#
_entry.id   AF-A0AAE3R357-F1
#
_cell.length_a   1.000
_cell.length_b   1.000
_cell.length_c   1.000
_cell.angle_alpha   90.00
_cell.angle_beta   90.00
_cell.angle_gamma   90.00
#
_symmetry.space_group_name_H-M   'P 1'
#
loop_
_entity.id
_entity.type
_entity.pdbx_description
1 polymer ?
#
loop_
_entity_poly.entity_id
_entity_poly.type
_entity_poly.pdbx_seq_one_letter_code
_entity_poly.pdbx_strand_id
1 'polypeptide(L)'
;MGTIRSKYPKASIVCLTSPMANEALTVVQQKYLTDVVDYVNSKGDKQVYKYFFTKSRNKGCGGHPELSEHGEIAQELTVFLKLTLNW
;
A
#
# COMPACT_ATOMS: atom_id res chain seq x y z
N MET A 1 3.24 13.01 3.14
CA MET A 1 4.28 12.37 3.98
C MET A 1 4.68 13.21 5.18
N GLY A 2 5.01 14.51 5.01
CA GLY A 2 5.54 15.38 6.07
C GLY A 2 4.73 15.39 7.38
N THR A 3 3.41 15.46 7.32
CA THR A 3 2.54 15.46 8.53
C THR A 3 2.60 14.15 9.33
N ILE A 4 2.71 13.00 8.66
CA ILE A 4 2.84 11.69 9.35
C ILE A 4 4.23 11.63 9.99
N ARG A 5 5.26 11.97 9.22
CA ARG A 5 6.65 11.94 9.69
C ARG A 5 6.90 12.91 10.86
N SER A 6 6.24 14.08 10.88
CA SER A 6 6.37 15.03 12.00
C SER A 6 5.77 14.51 13.31
N LYS A 7 4.76 13.66 13.23
CA LYS A 7 4.10 13.06 14.41
C LYS A 7 4.75 11.73 14.82
N TYR A 8 5.21 10.96 13.84
CA TYR A 8 5.77 9.63 14.03
C TYR A 8 7.13 9.51 13.31
N PRO A 9 8.19 10.15 13.83
CA PRO A 9 9.47 10.27 13.12
C PRO A 9 10.11 8.92 12.79
N LYS A 10 9.85 7.88 13.60
CA LYS A 10 10.41 6.54 13.44
C LYS A 10 9.47 5.53 12.77
N ALA A 11 8.26 5.92 12.37
CA ALA A 11 7.32 4.97 11.76
C ALA A 11 7.80 4.51 10.38
N SER A 12 7.65 3.22 10.08
CA SER A 12 7.68 2.79 8.68
C SER A 12 6.34 3.11 8.03
N ILE A 13 6.37 3.70 6.84
CA ILE A 13 5.16 4.13 6.12
C ILE A 13 5.04 3.29 4.85
N VAL A 14 3.92 2.60 4.67
CA VAL A 14 3.66 1.79 3.48
C VAL A 14 2.51 2.42 2.71
N CYS A 15 2.76 2.81 1.46
CA CYS A 15 1.75 3.29 0.53
C CYS A 15 1.15 2.12 -0.25
N LEU A 16 -0.17 1.96 -0.22
CA LEU A 16 -0.88 0.83 -0.82
C LEU A 16 -1.68 1.28 -2.05
N THR A 17 -1.69 0.46 -3.11
CA THR A 17 -2.75 0.58 -4.12
C THR A 17 -4.11 0.22 -3.51
N SER A 18 -5.20 0.62 -4.15
CA SER A 18 -6.53 0.17 -3.74
C SER A 18 -6.72 -1.30 -4.13
N PRO A 19 -7.17 -2.17 -3.21
CA PRO A 19 -7.58 -3.52 -3.57
C PRO A 19 -8.87 -3.51 -4.40
N MET A 20 -9.52 -2.35 -4.60
CA MET A 20 -10.74 -2.23 -5.41
C MET A 20 -10.47 -1.76 -6.84
N ALA A 21 -9.24 -1.33 -7.14
CA ALA A 21 -8.91 -0.75 -8.44
C ALA A 21 -9.08 -1.77 -9.58
N ASN A 22 -9.64 -1.33 -10.70
CA ASN A 22 -9.59 -2.09 -11.95
C ASN A 22 -8.19 -1.99 -12.58
N GLU A 23 -7.95 -2.67 -13.69
CA GLU A 23 -6.64 -2.72 -14.34
C GLU A 23 -6.11 -1.32 -14.72
N ALA A 24 -6.93 -0.51 -15.36
CA ALA A 24 -6.55 0.84 -15.78
C ALA A 24 -6.18 1.73 -14.59
N LEU A 25 -6.99 1.72 -13.53
CA LEU A 25 -6.71 2.48 -12.31
C LEU A 25 -5.50 1.92 -11.55
N THR A 26 -5.29 0.60 -11.58
CA THR A 26 -4.13 -0.05 -10.95
C THR A 26 -2.83 0.47 -11.57
N VAL A 27 -2.73 0.53 -12.89
CA VAL A 27 -1.53 1.06 -13.59
C VAL A 27 -1.23 2.50 -13.15
N VAL A 28 -2.26 3.34 -13.07
CA VAL A 28 -2.11 4.74 -12.64
C VAL A 28 -1.66 4.84 -11.18
N GLN A 29 -2.29 4.07 -10.27
CA GLN A 29 -1.91 4.06 -8.86
C GLN A 29 -0.48 3.55 -8.65
N GLN A 30 -0.08 2.48 -9.34
CA GLN A 30 1.29 1.95 -9.26
C GLN A 30 2.32 3.00 -9.70
N LYS A 31 2.06 3.73 -10.78
CA LYS A 31 2.90 4.83 -11.24
C LYS A 31 3.02 5.92 -10.17
N TYR A 32 1.90 6.45 -9.70
CA TYR A 32 1.92 7.58 -8.76
C TYR A 32 2.54 7.21 -7.41
N LEU A 33 2.25 6.04 -6.88
CA LEU A 33 2.87 5.59 -5.63
C LEU A 33 4.36 5.32 -5.81
N THR A 34 4.78 4.82 -6.98
CA THR A 34 6.20 4.72 -7.33
C THR A 34 6.87 6.08 -7.27
N ASP A 35 6.35 7.07 -8.00
CA ASP A 35 6.91 8.41 -8.07
C ASP A 35 6.96 9.08 -6.68
N VAL A 36 5.90 8.96 -5.88
CA VAL A 36 5.85 9.52 -4.52
C VAL A 36 6.89 8.88 -3.60
N VAL A 37 6.97 7.56 -3.59
CA VAL A 37 7.90 6.84 -2.72
C VAL A 37 9.35 7.09 -3.15
N ASP A 38 9.63 7.09 -4.45
CA ASP A 38 10.98 7.33 -4.97
C ASP A 38 11.44 8.76 -4.70
N TYR A 39 10.53 9.74 -4.86
CA TYR A 39 10.79 11.12 -4.46
C TYR A 39 11.14 11.22 -2.97
N VAL A 40 10.32 10.66 -2.07
CA VAL A 40 10.57 10.74 -0.63
C VAL A 40 11.88 10.02 -0.26
N ASN A 41 12.12 8.84 -0.83
CA ASN A 41 13.35 8.09 -0.62
C ASN A 41 14.57 8.86 -1.13
N SER A 42 14.48 9.59 -2.25
CA SER A 42 15.58 10.41 -2.78
C SER A 42 15.89 11.62 -1.87
N LYS A 43 14.93 12.08 -1.07
CA LYS A 43 15.11 13.13 -0.06
C LYS A 43 15.67 12.63 1.28
N GLY A 44 15.99 11.34 1.38
CA GLY A 44 16.70 10.72 2.50
C GLY A 44 15.81 9.94 3.48
N ASP A 45 14.49 10.05 3.40
CA ASP A 45 13.59 9.23 4.21
C ASP A 45 13.40 7.86 3.55
N LYS A 46 14.23 6.89 3.95
CA LYS A 46 14.24 5.51 3.41
C LYS A 46 13.20 4.58 4.04
N GLN A 47 12.44 5.05 5.04
CA GLN A 47 11.43 4.24 5.75
C GLN A 47 10.03 4.48 5.14
N VAL A 48 10.00 4.59 3.82
CA VAL A 48 8.78 4.73 3.03
C VAL A 48 8.80 3.68 1.92
N TYR A 49 7.78 2.84 1.93
CA TYR A 49 7.65 1.67 1.08
C TYR A 49 6.37 1.78 0.24
N LYS A 50 6.31 0.99 -0.83
CA LYS A 50 5.11 0.83 -1.67
C LYS A 50 4.75 -0.65 -1.75
N TYR A 51 3.46 -0.93 -1.72
CA TYR A 51 2.92 -2.27 -1.94
C TYR A 51 1.73 -2.22 -2.88
N PHE A 52 1.72 -3.14 -3.84
CA PHE A 52 0.68 -3.23 -4.86
C PHE A 52 -0.07 -4.54 -4.68
N PHE A 53 -1.36 -4.46 -4.35
CA PHE A 53 -2.20 -5.65 -4.28
C PHE A 53 -2.27 -6.34 -5.65
N THR A 54 -2.15 -7.66 -5.63
CA THR A 54 -2.07 -8.49 -6.84
C THR A 54 -3.43 -8.72 -7.51
N LYS A 55 -4.53 -8.48 -6.79
CA LYS A 55 -5.89 -8.74 -7.28
C LYS A 55 -6.85 -7.64 -6.84
N SER A 56 -7.82 -7.37 -7.71
CA SER A 56 -9.01 -6.59 -7.35
C SER A 56 -9.97 -7.44 -6.50
N ARG A 57 -10.58 -6.80 -5.50
CA ARG A 57 -11.42 -7.39 -4.46
C ARG A 57 -12.65 -6.51 -4.29
N ASN A 58 -13.77 -6.94 -4.84
CA ASN A 58 -14.94 -6.09 -5.08
C ASN A 58 -16.28 -6.85 -4.91
N LYS A 59 -16.31 -7.96 -4.18
CA LYS A 59 -17.50 -8.84 -4.10
C LYS A 59 -18.56 -8.36 -3.12
N GLY A 60 -18.22 -7.42 -2.24
CA GLY A 60 -19.13 -6.82 -1.25
C GLY A 60 -20.00 -5.70 -1.82
N CYS A 61 -20.74 -5.06 -0.92
CA CYS A 61 -21.72 -4.02 -1.27
C CYS A 61 -21.05 -2.81 -1.94
N GLY A 62 -21.62 -2.36 -3.06
CA GLY A 62 -21.11 -1.20 -3.81
C GLY A 62 -19.71 -1.41 -4.40
N GLY A 63 -19.28 -2.67 -4.55
CA GLY A 63 -17.96 -3.02 -5.05
C GLY A 63 -16.86 -2.97 -3.99
N HIS A 64 -17.20 -2.88 -2.69
CA HIS A 64 -16.20 -3.01 -1.62
C HIS A 64 -15.75 -4.46 -1.46
N PRO A 65 -14.58 -4.74 -0.84
CA PRO A 65 -14.21 -6.09 -0.47
C PRO A 65 -15.20 -6.71 0.53
N GLU A 66 -15.53 -7.98 0.37
CA GLU A 66 -16.26 -8.74 1.40
C GLU A 66 -15.33 -9.34 2.45
N LEU A 67 -15.89 -9.98 3.50
CA LEU A 67 -15.09 -10.54 4.60
C LEU A 67 -14.03 -11.55 4.14
N SER A 68 -14.38 -12.43 3.18
CA SER A 68 -13.44 -13.42 2.63
C SER A 68 -12.26 -12.73 1.94
N GLU A 69 -12.55 -11.69 1.16
CA GLU A 69 -11.58 -10.89 0.42
C GLU A 69 -10.69 -10.06 1.35
N HIS A 70 -11.22 -9.57 2.47
CA HIS A 70 -10.44 -8.95 3.54
C HIS A 70 -9.44 -9.94 4.15
N GLY A 71 -9.81 -11.21 4.32
CA GLY A 71 -8.90 -12.26 4.76
C GLY A 71 -7.73 -12.47 3.80
N GLU A 72 -8.02 -12.52 2.50
CA GLU A 72 -6.99 -12.63 1.46
C GLU A 72 -6.09 -11.37 1.41
N ILE A 73 -6.65 -10.16 1.53
CA ILE A 73 -5.91 -8.89 1.62
C ILE A 73 -4.96 -8.92 2.82
N ALA A 74 -5.45 -9.35 3.98
CA ALA A 74 -4.67 -9.43 5.20
C ALA A 74 -3.53 -10.43 5.08
N GLN A 75 -3.76 -11.60 4.50
CA GLN A 75 -2.72 -12.61 4.30
C GLN A 75 -1.59 -12.08 3.41
N GLU A 76 -1.95 -11.52 2.27
CA GLU A 76 -1.03 -10.96 1.29
C GLU A 76 -0.19 -9.82 1.87
N LEU A 77 -0.83 -8.83 2.51
CA LEU A 77 -0.14 -7.69 3.10
C LEU A 77 0.72 -8.10 4.32
N THR A 78 0.24 -9.04 5.14
CA THR A 78 0.99 -9.51 6.32
C THR A 78 2.33 -10.12 5.92
N VAL A 79 2.37 -10.91 4.83
CA VAL A 79 3.62 -11.49 4.32
C VAL A 79 4.61 -10.39 3.95
N PHE A 80 4.15 -9.38 3.20
CA PHE A 80 4.98 -8.23 2.84
C PHE A 80 5.50 -7.47 4.07
N LEU A 81 4.64 -7.19 5.05
CA LEU A 81 5.01 -6.44 6.25
C LEU A 81 6.04 -7.18 7.10
N LYS A 82 5.88 -8.48 7.32
CA LYS A 82 6.84 -9.28 8.09
C LYS A 82 8.24 -9.25 7.46
N LEU A 83 8.31 -9.41 6.14
CA LEU A 83 9.57 -9.37 5.39
C LEU A 83 10.20 -7.98 5.36
N THR A 84 9.40 -6.94 5.18
CA THR A 84 9.91 -5.56 4.99
C THR A 84 10.29 -4.91 6.31
N LEU A 85 9.55 -5.20 7.38
CA LEU A 85 9.69 -4.55 8.68
C LEU A 85 10.42 -5.41 9.72
N ASN A 86 10.84 -6.62 9.35
CA ASN A 86 11.42 -7.62 10.26
C ASN A 86 10.52 -7.88 11.48
N TRP A 87 9.26 -8.24 11.21
CA TRP A 87 8.21 -8.41 12.22
C TRP A 87 7.87 -9.87 12.51
#